data_AF-A0A7S0YNE3-F1
#
_entry.id   AF-A0A7S0YNE3-F1
#
_cell.length_a   1.000
_cell.length_b   1.000
_cell.length_c   1.000
_cell.angle_alpha   90.00
_cell.angle_beta   90.00
_cell.angle_gamma   90.00
#
_symmetry.space_group_name_H-M   'P 1'
#
loop_
_entity.id
_entity.type
_entity.pdbx_description
1 polymer ?
#
loop_
_entity_poly.entity_id
_entity_poly.type
_entity_poly.pdbx_seq_one_letter_code
_entity_poly.pdbx_strand_id
1 'polypeptide(L)'
;HLIMSYEGRRRGRRYSDDYSDDGWDEPRGGVTTSTVLSRCILMCVNALSIAFGCVMIYAGATALMEQKIEDLGGLEQPVVFLVAFGAVLTFLSLCGFLGACCAIRRDGTTRIDSCCADKALMTYYVGIMTLCACMLYGGVLCLLYKDKASEYVDTYWTAISDVFDQPDPDAIKGHLRDGGVICLIGMCVNLLCAHFSAKVMGYKHTARRTMLTSNLTGLLLGVLLVVLAFLPGSREMGVKDGYLPHVIGSLGILATMLSVAGFLGAYFLSPCLLATNGVLLAVLSTLMLGFGAYALANADDAKAMVEQQWGFVRTRIFDLCPECPMPPAATE
;
A
#
# COMPACT_ATOMS: atom_id res chain seq x y z
N HIS A 1 36.34 38.58 1.34
CA HIS A 1 36.11 37.12 1.43
C HIS A 1 35.73 36.58 2.82
N LEU A 2 35.59 37.41 3.88
CA LEU A 2 35.30 36.95 5.25
C LEU A 2 33.89 37.28 5.79
N ILE A 3 32.99 37.85 4.97
CA ILE A 3 31.64 38.25 5.39
C ILE A 3 30.54 37.30 4.86
N MET A 4 30.82 36.44 3.88
CA MET A 4 29.84 35.45 3.35
C MET A 4 29.72 34.14 4.14
N SER A 5 30.47 33.95 5.23
CA SER A 5 30.45 32.67 5.98
C SER A 5 29.51 32.67 7.20
N TYR A 6 28.89 33.81 7.54
CA TYR A 6 28.04 33.91 8.74
C TYR A 6 26.52 33.81 8.47
N GLU A 7 26.07 34.02 7.24
CA GLU A 7 24.64 33.86 6.89
C GLU A 7 24.25 32.39 6.61
N GLY A 8 25.20 31.53 6.27
CA GLY A 8 24.97 30.09 6.08
C GLY A 8 24.65 29.31 7.37
N ARG A 9 25.00 29.83 8.56
CA ARG A 9 24.74 29.17 9.85
C ARG A 9 23.47 29.62 10.57
N ARG A 10 22.82 30.71 10.15
CA ARG A 10 21.60 31.22 10.82
C ARG A 10 20.30 30.65 10.25
N ARG A 11 20.30 30.12 9.02
CA ARG A 11 19.13 29.37 8.48
C ARG A 11 18.99 27.95 9.05
N GLY A 12 20.04 27.41 9.67
CA GLY A 12 20.02 26.07 10.29
C GLY A 12 19.56 26.00 11.75
N ARG A 13 19.40 27.14 12.44
CA ARG A 13 19.01 27.17 13.87
C ARG A 13 17.54 27.54 14.13
N ARG A 14 16.87 28.26 13.23
CA ARG A 14 15.45 28.62 13.44
C ARG A 14 14.46 27.47 13.33
N TYR A 15 14.88 26.30 12.86
CA TYR A 15 14.02 25.11 12.86
C TYR A 15 14.18 24.23 14.10
N SER A 16 15.16 24.52 14.97
CA SER A 16 15.42 23.70 16.17
C SER A 16 14.89 24.31 17.46
N ASP A 17 14.63 25.62 17.50
CA ASP A 17 14.23 26.32 18.74
C ASP A 17 12.73 26.67 18.80
N ASP A 18 11.98 26.65 17.68
CA ASP A 18 10.52 26.86 17.70
C ASP A 18 9.70 25.57 17.98
N TYR A 19 10.37 24.50 18.41
CA TYR A 19 9.72 23.29 18.93
C TYR A 19 9.80 23.18 20.46
N SER A 20 10.26 24.23 21.15
CA SER A 20 10.34 24.30 22.61
C SER A 20 9.34 25.27 23.24
N ASP A 21 8.12 25.36 22.71
CA ASP A 21 7.03 26.02 23.42
C ASP A 21 5.67 25.39 23.06
N ASP A 22 5.18 24.58 24.00
CA ASP A 22 3.83 24.70 24.59
C ASP A 22 3.57 23.48 25.50
N GLY A 23 3.99 23.59 26.76
CA GLY A 23 3.21 23.10 27.90
C GLY A 23 3.08 21.60 28.16
N TRP A 24 3.76 20.72 27.43
CA TRP A 24 3.97 19.33 27.86
C TRP A 24 5.44 19.17 28.25
N ASP A 25 5.77 19.58 29.47
CA ASP A 25 6.95 19.09 30.17
C ASP A 25 6.78 17.58 30.39
N GLU A 26 6.93 16.78 29.32
CA GLU A 26 7.37 15.42 29.51
C GLU A 26 8.72 15.52 30.23
N PRO A 27 8.86 14.88 31.40
CA PRO A 27 10.04 15.03 32.23
C PRO A 27 11.28 14.72 31.40
N ARG A 28 12.11 15.76 31.21
CA ARG A 28 13.39 15.66 30.51
C ARG A 28 14.18 14.48 31.11
N GLY A 29 14.36 13.43 30.31
CA GLY A 29 15.46 12.48 30.52
C GLY A 29 15.10 11.08 31.04
N GLY A 30 13.85 10.66 30.99
CA GLY A 30 13.52 9.23 31.20
C GLY A 30 13.25 8.54 29.87
N VAL A 31 14.14 7.66 29.41
CA VAL A 31 13.72 6.59 28.48
C VAL A 31 12.63 5.82 29.21
N THR A 32 11.36 6.04 28.83
CA THR A 32 10.27 5.32 29.46
C THR A 32 10.43 3.85 29.11
N THR A 33 10.27 2.96 30.08
CA THR A 33 10.31 1.49 29.88
C THR A 33 9.43 1.05 28.70
N SER A 34 8.38 1.83 28.43
CA SER A 34 7.47 1.70 27.29
C SER A 34 8.14 1.81 25.91
N THR A 35 9.11 2.71 25.70
CA THR A 35 9.80 2.84 24.41
C THR A 35 10.79 1.72 24.15
N VAL A 36 11.46 1.24 25.21
CA VAL A 36 12.35 0.05 25.11
C VAL A 36 11.56 -1.17 24.73
N LEU A 37 10.40 -1.39 25.38
CA LEU A 37 9.51 -2.51 25.07
C LEU A 37 9.01 -2.44 23.62
N SER A 38 8.56 -1.28 23.14
CA SER A 38 8.12 -1.12 21.74
C SER A 38 9.24 -1.41 20.75
N ARG A 39 10.49 -1.03 21.04
CA ARG A 39 11.65 -1.39 20.20
C ARG A 39 11.89 -2.90 20.17
N CYS A 40 11.88 -3.55 21.33
CA CYS A 40 12.06 -5.01 21.42
C CYS A 40 10.99 -5.77 20.65
N ILE A 41 9.72 -5.39 20.80
CA ILE A 41 8.62 -5.99 20.04
C ILE A 41 8.84 -5.79 18.54
N LEU A 42 9.21 -4.58 18.10
CA LEU A 42 9.46 -4.29 16.69
C LEU A 42 10.61 -5.14 16.12
N MET A 43 11.70 -5.32 16.88
CA MET A 43 12.82 -6.17 16.48
C MET A 43 12.39 -7.64 16.36
N CYS A 44 11.66 -8.18 17.35
CA CYS A 44 11.20 -9.56 17.34
C CYS A 44 10.25 -9.84 16.17
N VAL A 45 9.24 -8.98 15.97
CA VAL A 45 8.27 -9.16 14.88
C VAL A 45 8.96 -9.08 13.52
N ASN A 46 9.83 -8.09 13.30
CA ASN A 46 10.54 -7.96 12.03
C ASN A 46 11.52 -9.12 11.78
N ALA A 47 12.20 -9.64 12.82
CA ALA A 47 13.05 -10.81 12.67
C ALA A 47 12.25 -12.05 12.22
N LEU A 48 11.07 -12.26 12.79
CA LEU A 48 10.16 -13.33 12.36
C LEU A 48 9.65 -13.11 10.93
N SER A 49 9.28 -11.87 10.57
CA SER A 49 8.83 -11.53 9.22
C SER A 49 9.94 -11.67 8.17
N ILE A 50 11.21 -11.40 8.52
CA ILE A 50 12.38 -11.69 7.66
C ILE A 50 12.49 -13.19 7.43
N ALA A 51 12.44 -14.00 8.49
CA ALA A 51 12.52 -15.45 8.36
C ALA A 51 11.39 -16.00 7.47
N PHE A 52 10.16 -15.53 7.68
CA PHE A 52 9.02 -15.90 6.86
C PHE A 52 9.18 -15.46 5.40
N GLY A 53 9.60 -14.23 5.16
CA GLY A 53 9.87 -13.72 3.80
C GLY A 53 10.95 -14.53 3.08
N CYS A 54 12.03 -14.92 3.76
CA CYS A 54 13.06 -15.80 3.21
C CYS A 54 12.50 -17.18 2.84
N VAL A 55 11.62 -17.76 3.67
CA VAL A 55 10.95 -19.03 3.36
C VAL A 55 10.07 -18.90 2.11
N MET A 56 9.31 -17.80 1.96
CA MET A 56 8.50 -17.54 0.76
C MET A 56 9.36 -17.40 -0.50
N ILE A 57 10.47 -16.65 -0.42
CA ILE A 57 11.41 -16.50 -1.53
C ILE A 57 12.01 -17.85 -1.92
N TYR A 58 12.44 -18.65 -0.93
CA TYR A 58 13.00 -19.96 -1.18
C TYR A 58 11.99 -20.90 -1.84
N ALA A 59 10.78 -21.02 -1.27
CA ALA A 59 9.72 -21.87 -1.81
C ALA A 59 9.29 -21.45 -3.23
N GLY A 60 9.19 -20.14 -3.48
CA GLY A 60 8.89 -19.62 -4.81
C GLY A 60 10.03 -19.83 -5.81
N ALA A 61 11.28 -19.70 -5.38
CA ALA A 61 12.44 -19.94 -6.24
C ALA A 61 12.59 -21.43 -6.60
N THR A 62 12.37 -22.35 -5.66
CA THR A 62 12.37 -23.79 -5.95
C THR A 62 11.27 -24.16 -6.94
N ALA A 63 10.06 -23.62 -6.72
CA ALA A 63 8.92 -23.77 -7.60
C ALA A 63 9.19 -23.28 -9.03
N LEU A 64 9.86 -22.13 -9.18
CA LEU A 64 10.25 -21.60 -10.49
C LEU A 64 11.32 -22.44 -11.21
N MET A 65 12.20 -23.12 -10.47
CA MET A 65 13.22 -23.99 -11.07
C MET A 65 12.65 -25.32 -11.57
N GLU A 66 11.55 -25.78 -10.98
CA GLU A 66 10.87 -27.02 -11.38
C GLU A 66 9.95 -26.83 -12.60
N GLN A 67 9.42 -25.63 -12.82
CA GLN A 67 8.63 -25.31 -14.01
C GLN A 67 9.52 -25.23 -15.27
N LYS A 68 9.20 -26.05 -16.28
CA LYS A 68 9.76 -25.88 -17.63
C LYS A 68 9.22 -24.57 -18.22
N ILE A 69 10.11 -23.58 -18.39
CA ILE A 69 9.84 -22.17 -18.73
C ILE A 69 9.14 -21.96 -20.11
N GLU A 70 8.81 -23.02 -20.86
CA GLU A 70 8.55 -22.88 -22.29
C GLU A 70 7.14 -22.36 -22.68
N ASP A 71 6.11 -22.39 -21.83
CA ASP A 71 4.72 -22.16 -22.32
C ASP A 71 3.81 -21.16 -21.56
N LEU A 72 4.28 -20.42 -20.54
CA LEU A 72 3.43 -19.42 -19.87
C LEU A 72 4.01 -18.00 -19.95
N GLY A 73 3.34 -17.15 -20.72
CA GLY A 73 3.68 -15.75 -20.91
C GLY A 73 3.61 -14.93 -19.63
N GLY A 74 4.73 -14.28 -19.29
CA GLY A 74 4.77 -13.05 -18.50
C GLY A 74 4.48 -13.14 -17.00
N LEU A 75 4.58 -11.99 -16.34
CA LEU A 75 4.53 -11.71 -14.89
C LEU A 75 3.31 -12.24 -14.10
N GLU A 76 2.42 -12.99 -14.74
CA GLU A 76 1.14 -13.46 -14.20
C GLU A 76 1.25 -14.78 -13.44
N GLN A 77 2.45 -15.37 -13.35
CA GLN A 77 2.65 -16.60 -12.60
C GLN A 77 2.53 -16.35 -11.08
N PRO A 78 1.69 -17.12 -10.36
CA PRO A 78 1.48 -16.95 -8.92
C PRO A 78 2.77 -17.16 -8.12
N VAL A 79 3.70 -17.97 -8.65
CA VAL A 79 5.01 -18.22 -8.06
C VAL A 79 5.91 -16.97 -8.11
N VAL A 80 5.89 -16.22 -9.22
CA VAL A 80 6.62 -14.95 -9.34
C VAL A 80 6.08 -13.94 -8.33
N PHE A 81 4.76 -13.88 -8.16
CA PHE A 81 4.13 -13.04 -7.15
C PHE A 81 4.55 -13.44 -5.72
N LEU A 82 4.63 -14.74 -5.42
CA LEU A 82 5.10 -15.25 -4.13
C LEU A 82 6.54 -14.78 -3.82
N VAL A 83 7.45 -14.90 -4.79
CA VAL A 83 8.84 -14.44 -4.66
C VAL A 83 8.89 -12.92 -4.49
N ALA A 84 8.16 -12.17 -5.32
CA ALA A 84 8.14 -10.70 -5.25
C ALA A 84 7.59 -10.20 -3.92
N PHE A 85 6.49 -10.80 -3.44
CA PHE A 85 5.90 -10.47 -2.15
C PHE A 85 6.84 -10.82 -0.99
N GLY A 86 7.47 -12.00 -1.02
CA GLY A 86 8.49 -12.41 -0.06
C GLY A 86 9.67 -11.44 -0.02
N ALA A 87 10.13 -10.96 -1.17
CA ALA A 87 11.21 -9.97 -1.29
C ALA A 87 10.83 -8.61 -0.70
N VAL A 88 9.62 -8.11 -1.01
CA VAL A 88 9.10 -6.86 -0.45
C VAL A 88 8.95 -6.97 1.07
N LEU A 89 8.36 -8.07 1.57
CA LEU A 89 8.20 -8.31 3.00
C LEU A 89 9.56 -8.35 3.72
N THR A 90 10.53 -9.05 3.15
CA THR A 90 11.89 -9.16 3.71
C THR A 90 12.58 -7.79 3.74
N PHE A 91 12.50 -7.03 2.64
CA PHE A 91 13.10 -5.69 2.55
C PHE A 91 12.50 -4.71 3.57
N LEU A 92 11.16 -4.66 3.66
CA LEU A 92 10.48 -3.82 4.63
C LEU A 92 10.83 -4.23 6.05
N SER A 93 10.80 -5.54 6.34
CA SER A 93 11.14 -6.05 7.67
C SER A 93 12.59 -5.79 8.05
N LEU A 94 13.53 -5.83 7.09
CA LEU A 94 14.92 -5.44 7.30
C LEU A 94 15.03 -3.96 7.65
N CYS A 95 14.29 -3.08 6.96
CA CYS A 95 14.23 -1.66 7.27
C CYS A 95 13.65 -1.40 8.69
N GLY A 96 12.61 -2.14 9.08
CA GLY A 96 12.03 -2.08 10.43
C GLY A 96 12.99 -2.55 11.51
N PHE A 97 13.68 -3.68 11.27
CA PHE A 97 14.69 -4.24 12.16
C PHE A 97 15.88 -3.31 12.34
N LEU A 98 16.51 -2.87 11.25
CA LEU A 98 17.66 -1.96 11.28
C LEU A 98 17.29 -0.62 11.92
N GLY A 99 16.13 -0.06 11.58
CA GLY A 99 15.65 1.18 12.20
C GLY A 99 15.44 1.02 13.71
N ALA A 100 14.87 -0.11 14.17
CA ALA A 100 14.66 -0.37 15.58
C ALA A 100 15.99 -0.56 16.34
N CYS A 101 16.95 -1.29 15.75
CA CYS A 101 18.28 -1.49 16.33
C CYS A 101 19.07 -0.18 16.43
N CYS A 102 19.07 0.63 15.36
CA CYS A 102 19.81 1.89 15.33
C CYS A 102 19.18 2.98 16.21
N ALA A 103 17.86 2.91 16.49
CA ALA A 103 17.19 3.82 17.41
C ALA A 103 17.70 3.69 18.87
N ILE A 104 18.29 2.55 19.25
CA ILE A 104 18.87 2.32 20.59
C ILE A 104 20.05 3.24 20.87
N ARG A 105 20.82 3.61 19.84
CA ARG A 105 22.06 4.39 19.99
C ARG A 105 21.81 5.89 20.22
N ARG A 106 20.57 6.37 20.05
CA ARG A 106 20.19 7.78 20.18
C ARG A 106 20.24 8.28 21.64
N ASP A 107 20.24 7.35 22.60
CA ASP A 107 20.17 7.65 24.04
C ASP A 107 21.55 7.94 24.68
N GLY A 108 22.67 7.74 23.95
CA GLY A 108 24.05 7.92 24.47
C GLY A 108 24.96 8.77 23.57
N THR A 109 24.99 10.08 23.81
CA THR A 109 26.05 11.08 23.48
C THR A 109 26.68 11.16 22.07
N THR A 110 26.31 10.30 21.11
CA THR A 110 26.88 10.30 19.74
C THR A 110 25.78 10.48 18.70
N ARG A 111 25.58 11.73 18.26
CA ARG A 111 24.50 12.16 17.33
C ARG A 111 24.61 11.67 15.88
N ILE A 112 25.66 10.92 15.52
CA ILE A 112 26.15 10.89 14.13
C ILE A 112 25.38 9.90 13.21
N ASP A 113 24.71 8.87 13.74
CA ASP A 113 24.06 7.84 12.89
C ASP A 113 22.50 7.96 12.80
N SER A 114 21.90 8.99 13.40
CA SER A 114 20.43 9.08 13.55
C SER A 114 19.64 9.25 12.24
N CYS A 115 20.26 9.79 11.18
CA CYS A 115 19.55 10.12 9.94
C CYS A 115 19.12 8.87 9.15
N CYS A 116 19.94 7.80 9.16
CA CYS A 116 19.63 6.57 8.43
C CYS A 116 18.56 5.74 9.15
N ALA A 117 18.59 5.70 10.49
CA ALA A 117 17.60 4.99 11.30
C ALA A 117 16.19 5.56 11.11
N ASP A 118 16.06 6.90 11.18
CA ASP A 118 14.76 7.58 11.01
C ASP A 118 14.21 7.38 9.59
N LYS A 119 15.08 7.31 8.57
CA LYS A 119 14.66 7.01 7.19
C LYS A 119 14.23 5.56 7.05
N ALA A 120 14.98 4.60 7.59
CA ALA A 120 14.63 3.18 7.54
C ALA A 120 13.30 2.89 8.26
N LEU A 121 13.10 3.45 9.46
CA LEU A 121 11.84 3.28 10.20
C LEU A 121 10.66 3.93 9.48
N MET A 122 10.89 5.06 8.81
CA MET A 122 9.86 5.73 8.00
C MET A 122 9.51 4.93 6.73
N THR A 123 10.51 4.40 6.01
CA THR A 123 10.28 3.49 4.88
C THR A 123 9.49 2.26 5.31
N TYR A 124 9.86 1.66 6.44
CA TYR A 124 9.13 0.56 7.05
C TYR A 124 7.68 0.93 7.39
N TYR A 125 7.47 2.08 8.05
CA TYR A 125 6.13 2.55 8.40
C TYR A 125 5.24 2.72 7.18
N VAL A 126 5.73 3.40 6.13
CA VAL A 126 4.98 3.61 4.89
C VAL A 126 4.71 2.29 4.17
N GLY A 127 5.71 1.40 4.13
CA GLY A 127 5.57 0.07 3.53
C GLY A 127 4.51 -0.77 4.25
N ILE A 128 4.52 -0.79 5.58
CA ILE A 128 3.51 -1.50 6.38
C ILE A 128 2.11 -0.92 6.16
N MET A 129 1.95 0.40 6.12
CA MET A 129 0.65 1.01 5.84
C MET A 129 0.15 0.64 4.43
N THR A 130 1.05 0.52 3.47
CA THR A 130 0.73 0.05 2.11
C THR A 130 0.31 -1.42 2.14
N LEU A 131 1.05 -2.29 2.85
CA LEU A 131 0.67 -3.68 3.04
C LEU A 131 -0.68 -3.82 3.76
N CYS A 132 -1.00 -2.98 4.74
CA CYS A 132 -2.34 -2.94 5.36
C CYS A 132 -3.43 -2.68 4.33
N ALA A 133 -3.22 -1.73 3.41
CA ALA A 133 -4.19 -1.45 2.35
C ALA A 133 -4.38 -2.65 1.41
N CYS A 134 -3.28 -3.32 1.01
CA CYS A 134 -3.34 -4.53 0.21
C CYS A 134 -4.05 -5.68 0.94
N MET A 135 -3.78 -5.87 2.23
CA MET A 135 -4.42 -6.90 3.07
C MET A 135 -5.89 -6.60 3.29
N LEU A 136 -6.27 -5.34 3.45
CA LEU A 136 -7.69 -4.95 3.52
C LEU A 136 -8.39 -5.25 2.20
N TYR A 137 -7.77 -4.92 1.07
CA TYR A 137 -8.30 -5.25 -0.24
C TYR A 137 -8.45 -6.76 -0.45
N GLY A 138 -7.42 -7.54 -0.14
CA GLY A 138 -7.48 -9.01 -0.18
C GLY A 138 -8.53 -9.58 0.76
N GLY A 139 -8.65 -9.03 1.97
CA GLY A 139 -9.69 -9.40 2.94
C GLY A 139 -11.10 -9.13 2.41
N VAL A 140 -11.33 -7.97 1.79
CA VAL A 140 -12.60 -7.62 1.14
C VAL A 140 -12.90 -8.58 -0.01
N LEU A 141 -11.92 -8.85 -0.89
CA LEU A 141 -12.09 -9.81 -1.98
C LEU A 141 -12.49 -11.20 -1.47
N CYS A 142 -11.76 -11.74 -0.48
CA CYS A 142 -12.00 -13.07 0.04
C CYS A 142 -13.29 -13.20 0.85
N LEU A 143 -13.72 -12.16 1.57
CA LEU A 143 -14.91 -12.19 2.44
C LEU A 143 -16.19 -11.80 1.72
N LEU A 144 -16.13 -10.79 0.85
CA LEU A 144 -17.30 -10.20 0.21
C LEU A 144 -17.48 -10.68 -1.24
N TYR A 145 -16.38 -10.94 -1.95
CA TYR A 145 -16.40 -11.37 -3.35
C TYR A 145 -15.92 -12.82 -3.49
N LYS A 146 -16.42 -13.71 -2.63
CA LYS A 146 -16.00 -15.12 -2.57
C LYS A 146 -16.05 -15.81 -3.94
N ASP A 147 -17.10 -15.57 -4.73
CA ASP A 147 -17.26 -16.20 -6.04
C ASP A 147 -16.16 -15.76 -7.01
N LYS A 148 -15.80 -14.47 -7.00
CA LYS A 148 -14.66 -13.95 -7.79
C LYS A 148 -13.32 -14.44 -7.25
N ALA A 149 -13.16 -14.51 -5.94
CA ALA A 149 -11.97 -15.10 -5.34
C ALA A 149 -11.81 -16.58 -5.74
N SER A 150 -12.91 -17.33 -5.84
CA SER A 150 -12.93 -18.71 -6.35
C SER A 150 -12.51 -18.78 -7.81
N GLU A 151 -13.00 -17.88 -8.66
CA GLU A 151 -12.61 -17.80 -10.07
C GLU A 151 -11.10 -17.53 -10.23
N TYR A 152 -10.54 -16.66 -9.40
CA TYR A 152 -9.08 -16.46 -9.34
C TYR A 152 -8.36 -17.73 -8.88
N VAL A 153 -8.86 -18.42 -7.85
CA VAL A 153 -8.28 -19.71 -7.44
C VAL A 153 -8.30 -20.68 -8.60
N ASP A 154 -9.40 -20.87 -9.31
CA ASP A 154 -9.50 -21.77 -10.45
C ASP A 154 -8.51 -21.43 -11.56
N THR A 155 -8.36 -20.14 -11.85
CA THR A 155 -7.45 -19.64 -12.88
C THR A 155 -5.99 -19.89 -12.51
N TYR A 156 -5.62 -19.67 -11.25
CA TYR A 156 -4.25 -19.86 -10.77
C TYR A 156 -3.97 -21.29 -10.32
N TRP A 157 -4.99 -22.11 -10.11
CA TRP A 157 -4.87 -23.44 -9.55
C TRP A 157 -4.09 -24.34 -10.47
N THR A 158 -4.39 -24.34 -11.77
CA THR A 158 -3.64 -25.11 -12.77
C THR A 158 -2.15 -24.80 -12.73
N ALA A 159 -1.78 -23.52 -12.59
CA ALA A 159 -0.38 -23.11 -12.47
C ALA A 159 0.28 -23.50 -11.14
N ILE A 160 -0.51 -23.65 -10.06
CA ILE A 160 -0.03 -24.01 -8.71
C ILE A 160 0.05 -25.53 -8.53
N SER A 161 -0.93 -26.27 -9.03
CA SER A 161 -1.03 -27.73 -8.91
C SER A 161 0.09 -28.45 -9.64
N ASP A 162 0.64 -27.83 -10.70
CA ASP A 162 1.79 -28.36 -11.43
C ASP A 162 3.10 -28.30 -10.62
N VAL A 163 3.13 -27.50 -9.55
CA VAL A 163 4.34 -27.24 -8.77
C VAL A 163 4.26 -27.78 -7.36
N PHE A 164 3.08 -27.69 -6.75
CA PHE A 164 2.86 -28.22 -5.42
C PHE A 164 1.94 -29.42 -5.53
N ASP A 165 2.41 -30.55 -5.00
CA ASP A 165 1.65 -31.80 -4.87
C ASP A 165 0.52 -31.59 -3.84
N GLN A 166 -0.53 -30.86 -4.23
CA GLN A 166 -1.46 -30.19 -3.33
C GLN A 166 -2.91 -30.70 -3.43
N PRO A 167 -3.68 -30.51 -2.34
CA PRO A 167 -5.03 -31.05 -2.20
C PRO A 167 -6.02 -30.44 -3.21
N ASP A 168 -7.09 -31.18 -3.48
CA ASP A 168 -8.21 -30.82 -4.36
C ASP A 168 -8.57 -29.31 -4.30
N PRO A 169 -8.71 -28.59 -5.45
CA PRO A 169 -9.04 -27.16 -5.48
C PRO A 169 -10.29 -26.81 -4.66
N ASP A 170 -11.24 -27.72 -4.55
CA ASP A 170 -12.46 -27.54 -3.78
C ASP A 170 -12.18 -27.38 -2.27
N ALA A 171 -11.11 -28.01 -1.76
CA ALA A 171 -10.67 -27.81 -0.39
C ALA A 171 -10.21 -26.36 -0.16
N ILE A 172 -9.46 -25.77 -1.10
CA ILE A 172 -8.98 -24.38 -0.98
C ILE A 172 -10.12 -23.39 -1.09
N LYS A 173 -11.06 -23.61 -2.03
CA LYS A 173 -12.28 -22.79 -2.15
C LYS A 173 -13.12 -22.80 -0.86
N GLY A 174 -13.15 -23.93 -0.15
CA GLY A 174 -13.76 -24.06 1.16
C GLY A 174 -13.16 -23.12 2.21
N HIS A 175 -11.87 -22.79 2.10
CA HIS A 175 -11.11 -21.98 3.04
C HIS A 175 -10.88 -20.52 2.61
N LEU A 176 -11.47 -20.03 1.52
CA LEU A 176 -11.31 -18.64 1.07
C LEU A 176 -11.71 -17.62 2.14
N ARG A 177 -12.78 -17.91 2.89
CA ARG A 177 -13.22 -17.08 4.00
C ARG A 177 -12.15 -16.99 5.09
N ASP A 178 -11.48 -18.11 5.38
CA ASP A 178 -10.42 -18.17 6.38
C ASP A 178 -9.22 -17.33 5.92
N GLY A 179 -8.87 -17.39 4.62
CA GLY A 179 -7.87 -16.50 4.01
C GLY A 179 -8.20 -15.02 4.20
N GLY A 180 -9.47 -14.64 4.01
CA GLY A 180 -9.95 -13.29 4.28
C GLY A 180 -9.81 -12.86 5.75
N VAL A 181 -10.14 -13.75 6.69
CA VAL A 181 -9.96 -13.51 8.14
C VAL A 181 -8.47 -13.37 8.49
N ILE A 182 -7.60 -14.22 7.92
CA ILE A 182 -6.14 -14.14 8.09
C ILE A 182 -5.62 -12.79 7.59
N CYS A 183 -6.13 -12.29 6.45
CA CYS A 183 -5.77 -10.96 5.95
C CYS A 183 -6.11 -9.85 6.94
N LEU A 184 -7.29 -9.91 7.57
CA LEU A 184 -7.70 -8.93 8.60
C LEU A 184 -6.85 -9.03 9.87
N ILE A 185 -6.52 -10.24 10.33
CA ILE A 185 -5.62 -10.44 11.47
C ILE A 185 -4.23 -9.87 11.15
N GLY A 186 -3.70 -10.18 9.96
CA GLY A 186 -2.42 -9.64 9.48
C GLY A 186 -2.43 -8.10 9.40
N MET A 187 -3.53 -7.51 8.95
CA MET A 187 -3.71 -6.05 8.96
C MET A 187 -3.65 -5.49 10.40
N CYS A 188 -4.32 -6.12 11.37
CA CYS A 188 -4.28 -5.68 12.76
C CYS A 188 -2.85 -5.74 13.34
N VAL A 189 -2.10 -6.81 13.07
CA VAL A 189 -0.70 -6.94 13.50
C VAL A 189 0.18 -5.86 12.85
N ASN A 190 -0.02 -5.60 11.56
CA ASN A 190 0.68 -4.54 10.85
C ASN A 190 0.36 -3.14 11.40
N LEU A 191 -0.89 -2.85 11.76
CA LEU A 191 -1.27 -1.61 12.43
C LEU A 191 -0.62 -1.44 13.81
N LEU A 192 -0.48 -2.53 14.57
CA LEU A 192 0.27 -2.52 15.83
C LEU A 192 1.75 -2.22 15.60
N CYS A 193 2.36 -2.80 14.56
CA CYS A 193 3.75 -2.51 14.18
C CYS A 193 3.92 -1.04 13.75
N ALA A 194 2.98 -0.51 12.97
CA ALA A 194 2.95 0.90 12.58
C ALA A 194 2.83 1.80 13.82
N HIS A 195 1.98 1.44 14.79
CA HIS A 195 1.84 2.16 16.05
C HIS A 195 3.16 2.18 16.86
N PHE A 196 3.81 1.02 17.05
CA PHE A 196 5.10 0.96 17.74
C PHE A 196 6.19 1.73 17.01
N SER A 197 6.23 1.66 15.67
CA SER A 197 7.15 2.43 14.84
C SER A 197 6.92 3.94 15.01
N ALA A 198 5.68 4.40 14.96
CA ALA A 198 5.32 5.80 15.19
C ALA A 198 5.70 6.29 16.59
N LYS A 199 5.53 5.42 17.61
CA LYS A 199 5.95 5.71 18.98
C LYS A 199 7.46 5.84 19.11
N VAL A 200 8.24 4.99 18.44
CA VAL A 200 9.72 5.04 18.46
C VAL A 200 10.25 6.28 17.72
N MET A 201 9.62 6.68 16.62
CA MET A 201 9.96 7.92 15.88
C MET A 201 9.44 9.21 16.54
N GLY A 202 8.44 9.09 17.42
CA GLY A 202 7.64 10.20 17.92
C GLY A 202 6.46 10.54 17.00
N TYR A 203 5.25 10.61 17.57
CA TYR A 203 4.01 10.78 16.80
C TYR A 203 3.98 12.06 15.97
N LYS A 204 4.44 13.19 16.53
CA LYS A 204 4.43 14.50 15.83
C LYS A 204 5.29 14.47 14.56
N HIS A 205 6.49 13.89 14.66
CA HIS A 205 7.41 13.81 13.54
C HIS A 205 6.92 12.79 12.50
N THR A 206 6.45 11.63 12.95
CA THR A 206 5.89 10.58 12.08
C THR A 206 4.69 11.13 11.31
N ALA A 207 3.69 11.68 12.00
CA ALA A 207 2.48 12.21 11.39
C ALA A 207 2.77 13.30 10.34
N ARG A 208 3.72 14.21 10.61
CA ARG A 208 4.09 15.25 9.65
C ARG A 208 4.74 14.64 8.40
N ARG A 209 5.72 13.75 8.57
CA ARG A 209 6.42 13.14 7.44
C ARG A 209 5.50 12.23 6.63
N THR A 210 4.71 11.39 7.29
CA THR A 210 3.76 10.49 6.63
C THR A 210 2.76 11.29 5.82
N MET A 211 2.24 12.38 6.38
CA MET A 211 1.31 13.26 5.68
C MET A 211 1.96 13.95 4.48
N LEU A 212 3.21 14.42 4.59
CA LEU A 212 3.92 14.98 3.43
C LEU A 212 4.14 13.93 2.34
N THR A 213 4.59 12.72 2.72
CA THR A 213 4.85 11.64 1.76
C THR A 213 3.58 11.10 1.11
N SER A 214 2.50 10.91 1.89
CA SER A 214 1.24 10.36 1.38
C SER A 214 0.57 11.36 0.43
N ASN A 215 0.58 12.65 0.77
CA ASN A 215 0.08 13.69 -0.12
C ASN A 215 0.96 13.85 -1.37
N LEU A 216 2.28 13.71 -1.28
CA LEU A 216 3.13 13.72 -2.49
C LEU A 216 2.82 12.53 -3.40
N THR A 217 2.67 11.32 -2.85
CA THR A 217 2.29 10.15 -3.63
C THR A 217 0.88 10.30 -4.22
N GLY A 218 -0.08 10.79 -3.44
CA GLY A 218 -1.43 11.08 -3.90
C GLY A 218 -1.46 12.14 -5.01
N LEU A 219 -0.57 13.13 -4.95
CA LEU A 219 -0.41 14.13 -5.99
C LEU A 219 0.06 13.48 -7.31
N LEU A 220 1.12 12.67 -7.23
CA LEU A 220 1.67 11.97 -8.40
C LEU A 220 0.63 11.02 -9.01
N LEU A 221 -0.09 10.27 -8.17
CA LEU A 221 -1.16 9.37 -8.61
C LEU A 221 -2.31 10.14 -9.25
N GLY A 222 -2.74 11.26 -8.64
CA GLY A 222 -3.79 12.12 -9.19
C GLY A 222 -3.41 12.68 -10.57
N VAL A 223 -2.18 13.17 -10.71
CA VAL A 223 -1.66 13.64 -12.01
C VAL A 223 -1.62 12.51 -13.03
N LEU A 224 -1.19 11.31 -12.64
CA LEU A 224 -1.19 10.14 -13.52
C LEU A 224 -2.61 9.79 -13.98
N LEU A 225 -3.60 9.78 -13.09
CA LEU A 225 -5.01 9.55 -13.45
C LEU A 225 -5.54 10.61 -14.42
N VAL A 226 -5.18 11.88 -14.23
CA VAL A 226 -5.52 12.95 -15.17
C VAL A 226 -4.90 12.68 -16.55
N VAL A 227 -3.61 12.34 -16.61
CA VAL A 227 -2.93 12.01 -17.88
C VAL A 227 -3.62 10.82 -18.55
N LEU A 228 -3.91 9.74 -17.81
CA LEU A 228 -4.60 8.57 -18.32
C LEU A 228 -5.97 8.93 -18.91
N ALA A 229 -6.72 9.85 -18.29
CA ALA A 229 -8.01 10.32 -18.81
C ALA A 229 -7.92 11.11 -20.13
N PHE A 230 -6.76 11.71 -20.44
CA PHE A 230 -6.55 12.45 -21.68
C PHE A 230 -5.93 11.62 -22.81
N LEU A 231 -5.41 10.42 -22.51
CA LEU A 231 -4.86 9.55 -23.55
C LEU A 231 -5.95 9.13 -24.56
N PRO A 232 -5.67 9.15 -25.88
CA PRO A 232 -6.66 8.77 -26.89
C PRO A 232 -7.18 7.35 -26.69
N GLY A 233 -6.32 6.41 -26.25
CA GLY A 233 -6.75 5.04 -25.95
C GLY A 233 -7.80 4.93 -24.84
N SER A 234 -7.80 5.82 -23.84
CA SER A 234 -8.83 5.80 -22.79
C SER A 234 -10.15 6.44 -23.21
N ARG A 235 -10.12 7.32 -24.22
CA ARG A 235 -11.34 7.88 -24.83
C ARG A 235 -12.09 6.85 -25.67
N GLU A 236 -11.36 5.88 -26.20
CA GLU A 236 -11.92 4.77 -26.97
C GLU A 236 -12.41 3.63 -26.07
N MET A 237 -11.86 3.52 -24.84
CA MET A 237 -12.32 2.58 -23.81
C MET A 237 -13.41 3.22 -22.95
N GLY A 238 -14.67 3.00 -23.32
CA GLY A 238 -15.82 3.40 -22.51
C GLY A 238 -17.13 3.14 -23.23
N VAL A 239 -18.21 3.01 -22.46
CA VAL A 239 -19.61 2.95 -22.95
C VAL A 239 -19.82 3.96 -24.08
N LYS A 240 -20.75 3.69 -25.02
CA LYS A 240 -21.13 4.49 -26.20
C LYS A 240 -21.14 6.04 -26.07
N ASP A 241 -21.13 6.56 -24.84
CA ASP A 241 -21.20 7.97 -24.48
C ASP A 241 -19.94 8.53 -23.74
N GLY A 242 -18.85 7.76 -23.60
CA GLY A 242 -17.54 8.31 -23.21
C GLY A 242 -17.40 8.86 -21.77
N TYR A 243 -18.25 8.47 -20.82
CA TYR A 243 -18.19 9.01 -19.45
C TYR A 243 -16.98 8.56 -18.63
N LEU A 244 -16.40 7.38 -18.91
CA LEU A 244 -15.30 6.81 -18.13
C LEU A 244 -14.06 7.72 -18.01
N PRO A 245 -13.51 8.29 -19.10
CA PRO A 245 -12.40 9.25 -18.99
C PRO A 245 -12.78 10.50 -18.20
N HIS A 246 -14.04 10.96 -18.28
CA HIS A 246 -14.49 12.09 -17.45
C HIS A 246 -14.50 11.74 -15.96
N VAL A 247 -14.95 10.53 -15.59
CA VAL A 247 -14.92 10.05 -14.21
C VAL A 247 -13.48 9.91 -13.71
N ILE A 248 -12.62 9.20 -14.45
CA ILE A 248 -11.20 9.02 -14.09
C ILE A 248 -10.49 10.37 -13.97
N GLY A 249 -10.71 11.28 -14.92
CA GLY A 249 -10.13 12.62 -14.91
C GLY A 249 -10.62 13.45 -13.73
N SER A 250 -11.91 13.40 -13.41
CA SER A 250 -12.49 14.12 -12.27
C SER A 250 -11.95 13.59 -10.92
N LEU A 251 -11.81 12.27 -10.78
CA LEU A 251 -11.19 11.64 -9.62
C LEU A 251 -9.72 12.02 -9.50
N GLY A 252 -8.99 12.06 -10.62
CA GLY A 252 -7.60 12.51 -10.68
C GLY A 252 -7.45 13.96 -10.19
N ILE A 253 -8.27 14.89 -10.71
CA ILE A 253 -8.26 16.30 -10.29
C ILE A 253 -8.58 16.42 -8.80
N LEU A 254 -9.60 15.71 -8.31
CA LEU A 254 -9.98 15.72 -6.90
C LEU A 254 -8.84 15.22 -6.01
N ALA A 255 -8.21 14.09 -6.39
CA ALA A 255 -7.06 13.52 -5.68
C ALA A 255 -5.86 14.48 -5.65
N THR A 256 -5.55 15.13 -6.78
CA THR A 256 -4.51 16.16 -6.87
C THR A 256 -4.81 17.33 -5.94
N MET A 257 -6.04 17.87 -5.95
CA MET A 257 -6.41 19.02 -5.12
C MET A 257 -6.34 18.71 -3.62
N LEU A 258 -6.86 17.55 -3.20
CA LEU A 258 -6.76 17.09 -1.81
C LEU A 258 -5.30 16.91 -1.39
N SER A 259 -4.50 16.31 -2.26
CA SER A 259 -3.07 16.09 -2.03
C SER A 259 -2.29 17.40 -1.91
N VAL A 260 -2.55 18.40 -2.76
CA VAL A 260 -1.94 19.74 -2.63
C VAL A 260 -2.36 20.39 -1.32
N ALA A 261 -3.64 20.37 -0.95
CA ALA A 261 -4.13 20.96 0.30
C ALA A 261 -3.49 20.30 1.53
N GLY A 262 -3.42 18.96 1.55
CA GLY A 262 -2.77 18.21 2.60
C GLY A 262 -1.26 18.47 2.67
N PHE A 263 -0.57 18.57 1.52
CA PHE A 263 0.85 18.89 1.46
C PHE A 263 1.13 20.29 2.01
N LEU A 264 0.38 21.30 1.56
CA LEU A 264 0.53 22.69 2.03
C LEU A 264 0.19 22.80 3.53
N GLY A 265 -0.86 22.11 4.00
CA GLY A 265 -1.20 22.06 5.42
C GLY A 265 -0.08 21.47 6.27
N ALA A 266 0.53 20.36 5.84
CA ALA A 266 1.64 19.73 6.54
C ALA A 266 2.96 20.51 6.43
N TYR A 267 3.18 21.21 5.31
CA TYR A 267 4.37 22.03 5.09
C TYR A 267 4.36 23.29 5.96
N PHE A 268 3.27 24.06 5.93
CA PHE A 268 3.09 25.30 6.67
C PHE A 268 2.64 25.12 8.13
N LEU A 269 2.37 23.89 8.56
CA LEU A 269 1.86 23.58 9.91
C LEU A 269 0.55 24.33 10.24
N SER A 270 -0.30 24.57 9.23
CA SER A 270 -1.59 25.24 9.44
C SER A 270 -2.64 24.22 9.93
N PRO A 271 -3.09 24.30 11.20
CA PRO A 271 -4.05 23.35 11.75
C PRO A 271 -5.39 23.38 11.02
N CYS A 272 -5.79 24.56 10.51
CA CYS A 272 -7.01 24.72 9.72
C CYS A 272 -6.93 23.92 8.41
N LEU A 273 -5.84 24.04 7.64
CA LEU A 273 -5.66 23.28 6.39
C LEU A 273 -5.61 21.77 6.65
N LEU A 274 -4.94 21.36 7.72
CA LEU A 274 -4.87 19.96 8.15
C LEU A 274 -6.25 19.41 8.51
N ALA A 275 -7.05 20.18 9.28
CA ALA A 275 -8.40 19.80 9.65
C ALA A 275 -9.33 19.73 8.43
N THR A 276 -9.28 20.71 7.53
CA THR A 276 -10.05 20.70 6.28
C THR A 276 -9.71 19.49 5.42
N ASN A 277 -8.41 19.19 5.25
CA ASN A 277 -7.98 18.00 4.53
C ASN A 277 -8.48 16.70 5.19
N GLY A 278 -8.41 16.63 6.52
CA GLY A 278 -8.93 15.49 7.29
C GLY A 278 -10.43 15.28 7.10
N VAL A 279 -11.23 16.35 7.16
CA VAL A 279 -12.68 16.30 6.93
C VAL A 279 -12.99 15.87 5.51
N LEU A 280 -12.31 16.43 4.51
CA LEU A 280 -12.51 16.07 3.11
C LEU A 280 -12.17 14.59 2.84
N LEU A 281 -11.06 14.10 3.40
CA LEU A 281 -10.70 12.69 3.32
C LEU A 281 -11.75 11.80 4.01
N ALA A 282 -12.25 12.20 5.19
CA ALA A 282 -13.30 11.46 5.88
C ALA A 282 -14.58 11.37 5.04
N VAL A 283 -15.04 12.49 4.48
CA VAL A 283 -16.21 12.53 3.58
C VAL A 283 -16.00 11.63 2.36
N LEU A 284 -14.83 11.72 1.70
CA LEU A 284 -14.52 10.88 0.56
C LEU A 284 -14.49 9.39 0.93
N SER A 285 -13.88 9.03 2.07
CA SER A 285 -13.87 7.66 2.57
C SER A 285 -15.28 7.16 2.87
N THR A 286 -16.15 7.97 3.48
CA THR A 286 -17.55 7.60 3.72
C THR A 286 -18.31 7.40 2.42
N LEU A 287 -18.11 8.24 1.40
CA LEU A 287 -18.72 8.07 0.08
C LEU A 287 -18.24 6.78 -0.59
N MET A 288 -16.93 6.51 -0.59
CA MET A 288 -16.36 5.29 -1.16
C MET A 288 -16.87 4.03 -0.44
N LEU A 289 -16.98 4.06 0.89
CA LEU A 289 -17.58 2.98 1.67
C LEU A 289 -19.07 2.83 1.34
N GLY A 290 -19.81 3.93 1.17
CA GLY A 290 -21.21 3.90 0.76
C GLY A 290 -21.41 3.29 -0.62
N PHE A 291 -20.58 3.68 -1.61
CA PHE A 291 -20.58 3.07 -2.95
C PHE A 291 -20.21 1.59 -2.90
N GLY A 292 -19.21 1.22 -2.10
CA GLY A 292 -18.83 -0.18 -1.89
C GLY A 292 -19.98 -0.99 -1.28
N ALA A 293 -20.60 -0.50 -0.21
CA ALA A 293 -21.75 -1.13 0.42
C ALA A 293 -22.95 -1.24 -0.52
N TYR A 294 -23.21 -0.21 -1.33
CA TYR A 294 -24.27 -0.22 -2.34
C TYR A 294 -23.99 -1.24 -3.45
N ALA A 295 -22.75 -1.28 -3.95
CA ALA A 295 -22.33 -2.26 -4.95
C ALA A 295 -22.40 -3.70 -4.42
N LEU A 296 -22.13 -3.89 -3.13
CA LEU A 296 -22.29 -5.18 -2.45
C LEU A 296 -23.75 -5.57 -2.27
N ALA A 297 -24.60 -4.62 -1.88
CA ALA A 297 -26.03 -4.88 -1.69
C ALA A 297 -26.74 -5.23 -3.01
N ASN A 298 -26.24 -4.71 -4.13
CA ASN A 298 -26.78 -4.93 -5.47
C ASN A 298 -25.75 -5.63 -6.38
N ALA A 299 -25.06 -6.65 -5.83
CA ALA A 299 -23.97 -7.33 -6.53
C ALA A 299 -24.42 -7.94 -7.88
N ASP A 300 -25.63 -8.48 -7.95
CA ASP A 300 -26.19 -9.06 -9.17
C ASP A 300 -26.45 -8.00 -10.25
N ASP A 301 -26.99 -6.84 -9.87
CA ASP A 301 -27.21 -5.73 -10.79
C ASP A 301 -25.89 -5.12 -11.26
N ALA A 302 -24.93 -4.97 -10.34
CA ALA A 302 -23.58 -4.49 -10.67
C ALA A 302 -22.88 -5.45 -11.64
N LYS A 303 -23.01 -6.77 -11.41
CA LYS A 303 -22.50 -7.82 -12.30
C LYS A 303 -23.16 -7.73 -13.67
N ALA A 304 -24.49 -7.67 -13.73
CA ALA A 304 -25.24 -7.56 -14.99
C ALA A 304 -24.85 -6.29 -15.77
N MET A 305 -24.65 -5.17 -15.07
CA MET A 305 -24.23 -3.92 -15.69
C MET A 305 -22.80 -4.02 -16.24
N VAL A 306 -21.88 -4.68 -15.53
CA VAL A 306 -20.52 -4.93 -16.02
C VAL A 306 -20.55 -5.88 -17.22
N GLU A 307 -21.29 -6.99 -17.17
CA GLU A 307 -21.39 -7.97 -18.25
C GLU A 307 -21.97 -7.35 -19.53
N GLN A 308 -23.00 -6.50 -19.39
CA GLN A 308 -23.58 -5.77 -20.52
C GLN A 308 -22.55 -4.86 -21.22
N GLN A 309 -21.65 -4.24 -20.45
CA GLN A 309 -20.60 -3.37 -20.99
C GLN A 309 -19.36 -4.14 -21.43
N TRP A 310 -19.11 -5.32 -20.85
CA TRP A 310 -17.94 -6.14 -21.13
C TRP A 310 -17.89 -6.61 -22.57
N GLY A 311 -19.03 -6.95 -23.18
CA GLY A 311 -19.10 -7.31 -24.60
C GLY A 311 -18.59 -6.18 -25.53
N PHE A 312 -18.88 -4.93 -25.18
CA PHE A 312 -18.40 -3.76 -25.94
C PHE A 312 -16.90 -3.51 -25.71
N VAL A 313 -16.43 -3.64 -24.48
CA VAL A 313 -15.00 -3.49 -24.15
C VAL A 313 -14.17 -4.59 -24.80
N ARG A 314 -14.64 -5.84 -24.74
CA ARG A 314 -14.01 -7.01 -25.37
C ARG A 314 -13.85 -6.77 -26.87
N THR A 315 -14.93 -6.48 -27.60
CA THR A 315 -14.85 -6.23 -29.05
C THR A 315 -13.84 -5.13 -29.39
N ARG A 316 -13.87 -3.99 -28.69
CA ARG A 316 -12.92 -2.89 -28.93
C ARG A 316 -11.46 -3.21 -28.62
N ILE A 317 -11.18 -3.92 -27.53
CA ILE A 317 -9.80 -4.26 -27.13
C ILE A 317 -9.23 -5.34 -28.05
N PHE A 318 -10.02 -6.36 -28.42
CA PHE A 318 -9.55 -7.44 -29.28
C PHE A 318 -9.46 -7.04 -30.75
N ASP A 319 -10.28 -6.10 -31.23
CA ASP A 319 -10.16 -5.53 -32.58
C ASP A 319 -8.85 -4.72 -32.77
N LEU A 320 -8.21 -4.27 -31.69
CA LEU A 320 -6.90 -3.59 -31.73
C LEU A 320 -5.73 -4.58 -31.91
N CYS A 321 -5.94 -5.89 -31.74
CA CYS A 321 -4.94 -6.94 -31.95
C CYS A 321 -5.54 -8.13 -32.70
N PRO A 322 -5.70 -8.06 -34.04
CA PRO A 322 -6.28 -9.15 -34.83
C PRO A 322 -5.46 -10.44 -34.82
N GLU A 323 -4.20 -10.38 -34.39
CA GLU A 323 -3.31 -11.55 -34.24
C GLU A 323 -3.42 -12.21 -32.86
N CYS A 324 -4.10 -11.58 -31.90
CA CYS A 324 -4.27 -12.14 -30.57
C CYS A 324 -5.34 -13.26 -30.62
N PRO A 325 -5.00 -14.52 -30.30
CA PRO A 325 -5.96 -15.63 -30.35
C PRO A 325 -7.13 -15.35 -29.39
N MET A 326 -8.35 -15.37 -29.91
CA MET A 326 -9.53 -15.22 -29.06
C MET A 326 -9.63 -16.42 -28.12
N PRO A 327 -9.80 -16.20 -26.80
CA PRO A 327 -10.13 -17.30 -25.91
C PRO A 327 -11.45 -17.93 -26.39
N PRO A 328 -11.58 -19.27 -26.34
CA PRO A 328 -12.77 -19.96 -26.79
C PRO A 328 -14.00 -19.37 -26.09
N ALA A 329 -15.06 -19.13 -26.86
CA ALA A 329 -16.30 -18.61 -26.31
C ALA A 329 -16.76 -19.55 -25.19
N ALA A 330 -16.95 -19.01 -23.99
CA ALA A 330 -17.52 -19.76 -22.88
C ALA A 330 -18.91 -20.21 -23.32
N THR A 331 -19.06 -21.51 -23.57
CA THR A 331 -20.36 -22.12 -23.82
C THR A 331 -21.12 -22.15 -22.51
N GLU A 332 -22.26 -21.45 -22.47
CA GLU A 332 -23.25 -21.50 -21.39
C GLU A 332 -23.76 -22.93 -21.13
#